data_AF-A0A2E8M5G6-F1
#
_entry.id   AF-A0A2E8M5G6-F1
#
_cell.length_a   1.000
_cell.length_b   1.000
_cell.length_c   1.000
_cell.angle_alpha   90.00
_cell.angle_beta   90.00
_cell.angle_gamma   90.00
#
_symmetry.space_group_name_H-M   'P 1'
#
loop_
_entity.id
_entity.type
_entity.pdbx_description
1 polymer ?
#
loop_
_entity_poly.entity_id
_entity_poly.type
_entity_poly.pdbx_seq_one_letter_code
_entity_poly.pdbx_strand_id
1 'polypeptide(L)'
;MLNVQRLAELPRVSMKSGLLLLLSLLPGMYCVGDPAFPLYHPKLENSKKGDHHDFPLGVISATGRLIDGESEILIVDLGKEGPADKAGLQVGDRIICPKEGLSARFSKATETGLAGPQTELARAYDAARATAPPDLDLEVQRGGKRLALKVRLPGGRLDPAKLLKGIAAHLLSTQQKSGRWQPGVGGDADVYTSAFCGLALLATDDVQFLPAVKAAIRFINEKSTASIDPKDPKVGPKNWQAASSAILMAEYQLATGDASFFKFLQANCDLLAARVTPRGKMGHHFDIPYNGGGLVIINSQAHLAWALAEKCGHVRDVVAWSRSYREVEASLDQRTGALGYSAKAPRSPDIAARTGAMASALAITGAKEGMILRLAGALAAHHGRMRHAHAMSSIGLIFGFAGLKSVDPMAHREIMEKWRPFLELSRNASGSAAYFGGKRNIGGDQYLGLSPIGNAMTALMIASADGKLHMHGGRQKNWIAGSK
;
A
#
# COMPACT_ATOMS: atom_id res chain seq x y z
N MET A 1 65.81 32.68 48.08
CA MET A 1 65.19 33.42 49.19
C MET A 1 64.15 34.36 48.63
N LEU A 2 62.94 34.38 49.22
CA LEU A 2 61.84 35.36 49.08
C LEU A 2 61.17 35.41 47.67
N ASN A 3 59.98 34.88 47.42
CA ASN A 3 58.66 34.98 48.06
C ASN A 3 57.92 36.31 47.79
N VAL A 4 56.88 36.20 46.95
CA VAL A 4 55.56 36.87 46.98
C VAL A 4 55.47 38.38 46.76
N GLN A 5 54.66 38.77 45.74
CA GLN A 5 53.71 39.90 45.79
C GLN A 5 52.65 39.71 44.67
N ARG A 6 51.44 39.27 45.02
CA ARG A 6 50.17 40.04 45.10
C ARG A 6 49.76 40.75 43.79
N LEU A 7 48.77 40.15 43.12
CA LEU A 7 47.92 40.76 42.11
C LEU A 7 46.86 41.64 42.79
N ALA A 8 46.81 42.91 42.36
CA ALA A 8 45.76 43.87 42.65
C ALA A 8 44.81 44.00 41.44
N GLU A 9 43.63 44.54 41.72
CA GLU A 9 42.40 44.47 40.93
C GLU A 9 42.30 45.46 39.74
N LEU A 10 41.29 45.16 38.89
CA LEU A 10 40.50 46.04 37.99
C LEU A 10 41.09 46.41 36.61
N PRO A 11 40.27 46.76 35.57
CA PRO A 11 38.80 46.88 35.52
C PRO A 11 38.09 46.17 34.33
N ARG A 12 36.75 46.09 34.44
CA ARG A 12 35.81 45.78 33.35
C ARG A 12 35.87 46.83 32.25
N VAL A 13 36.00 46.40 30.99
CA VAL A 13 35.56 47.16 29.81
C VAL A 13 34.82 46.24 28.83
N SER A 14 33.63 46.70 28.48
CA SER A 14 32.69 46.19 27.48
C SER A 14 33.24 46.34 26.06
N MET A 15 33.06 45.34 25.19
CA MET A 15 32.44 45.56 23.88
C MET A 15 32.05 44.24 23.19
N LYS A 16 30.81 44.29 22.70
CA LYS A 16 30.17 43.41 21.74
C LYS A 16 31.07 43.17 20.51
N SER A 17 31.23 41.92 20.10
CA SER A 17 30.96 41.43 18.73
C SER A 17 31.67 40.10 18.46
N GLY A 18 30.93 39.15 17.88
CA GLY A 18 31.49 38.18 16.95
C GLY A 18 31.96 36.86 17.54
N LEU A 19 31.03 35.93 17.76
CA LEU A 19 31.16 34.59 17.16
C LEU A 19 29.80 33.87 17.26
N LEU A 20 28.98 34.02 16.22
CA LEU A 20 27.88 33.09 15.97
C LEU A 20 28.55 31.78 15.52
N LEU A 21 28.66 30.80 16.41
CA LEU A 21 28.99 29.43 16.03
C LEU A 21 27.78 28.87 15.28
N LEU A 22 27.79 29.04 13.95
CA LEU A 22 26.88 28.35 13.05
C LEU A 22 27.32 26.87 13.03
N LEU A 23 26.72 26.08 13.92
CA LEU A 23 26.72 24.62 13.89
C LEU A 23 25.95 24.18 12.65
N SER A 24 26.58 24.26 11.48
CA SER A 24 26.15 23.54 10.28
C SER A 24 26.59 22.07 10.39
N LEU A 25 25.93 21.34 11.28
CA LEU A 25 25.88 19.88 11.27
C LEU A 25 24.41 19.49 11.08
N LEU A 26 23.88 19.78 9.89
CA LEU A 26 22.72 19.05 9.40
C LEU A 26 23.26 17.78 8.73
N PRO A 27 22.96 16.57 9.21
CA PRO A 27 23.10 15.41 8.35
C PRO A 27 22.22 15.69 7.14
N GLY A 28 22.79 15.58 5.94
CA GLY A 28 22.05 15.67 4.69
C GLY A 28 20.93 14.63 4.72
N MET A 29 19.73 15.05 5.12
CA MET A 29 18.50 14.39 4.73
C MET A 29 18.45 14.53 3.22
N TYR A 30 18.96 13.52 2.50
CA TYR A 30 18.67 13.36 1.09
C TYR A 30 17.15 13.24 0.97
N CYS A 31 16.47 14.35 0.73
CA CYS A 31 15.03 14.39 0.58
C CYS A 31 14.64 13.45 -0.58
N VAL A 32 13.73 12.52 -0.28
CA VAL A 32 13.20 11.53 -1.23
C VAL A 32 12.36 12.19 -2.33
N GLY A 33 11.90 13.41 -2.08
CA GLY A 33 11.32 14.33 -3.06
C GLY A 33 11.94 15.71 -2.96
N ASP A 34 11.57 16.59 -3.87
CA ASP A 34 12.05 17.96 -3.87
C ASP A 34 11.09 18.82 -3.03
N PRO A 35 11.54 19.34 -1.86
CA PRO A 35 10.70 20.12 -0.96
C PRO A 35 10.19 21.43 -1.59
N ALA A 36 10.73 21.83 -2.74
CA ALA A 36 10.24 22.96 -3.50
C ALA A 36 8.87 22.71 -4.16
N PHE A 37 8.41 21.46 -4.26
CA PHE A 37 7.12 21.14 -4.85
C PHE A 37 6.06 20.79 -3.79
N PRO A 38 4.85 21.36 -3.89
CA PRO A 38 3.76 21.00 -3.00
C PRO A 38 3.34 19.55 -3.19
N LEU A 39 2.81 18.93 -2.13
CA LEU A 39 2.17 17.63 -2.21
C LEU A 39 0.97 17.72 -3.15
N TYR A 40 0.98 16.91 -4.21
CA TYR A 40 -0.12 16.80 -5.15
C TYR A 40 -1.00 15.58 -4.84
N HIS A 41 -2.30 15.82 -4.75
CA HIS A 41 -3.32 14.77 -4.64
C HIS A 41 -4.07 14.66 -5.97
N PRO A 42 -3.91 13.55 -6.72
CA PRO A 42 -4.62 13.37 -7.99
C PRO A 42 -6.13 13.46 -7.82
N LYS A 43 -6.79 14.20 -8.72
CA LYS A 43 -8.25 14.24 -8.79
C LYS A 43 -8.75 13.11 -9.67
N LEU A 44 -9.19 12.03 -9.02
CA LEU A 44 -9.62 10.81 -9.70
C LEU A 44 -11.14 10.71 -9.70
N GLU A 45 -11.73 10.58 -10.88
CA GLU A 45 -13.14 10.26 -11.03
C GLU A 45 -13.35 8.74 -11.04
N ASN A 46 -14.28 8.26 -10.21
CA ASN A 46 -14.56 6.84 -10.08
C ASN A 46 -15.33 6.30 -11.29
N SER A 47 -14.67 5.51 -12.11
CA SER A 47 -15.26 4.85 -13.27
C SER A 47 -15.81 3.46 -12.92
N LYS A 48 -16.85 3.37 -12.08
CA LYS A 48 -17.45 2.07 -11.68
C LYS A 48 -17.91 1.21 -12.87
N LYS A 49 -18.34 1.85 -13.97
CA LYS A 49 -18.72 1.18 -15.23
C LYS A 49 -17.51 0.90 -16.13
N GLY A 50 -16.33 1.36 -15.72
CA GLY A 50 -15.11 1.33 -16.49
C GLY A 50 -15.26 2.15 -17.75
N ASP A 51 -15.80 3.37 -17.70
CA ASP A 51 -15.93 4.19 -18.91
C ASP A 51 -14.55 4.76 -19.30
N HIS A 52 -13.79 5.19 -18.29
CA HIS A 52 -12.42 5.69 -18.36
C HIS A 52 -11.54 5.14 -17.24
N HIS A 53 -10.26 5.49 -17.22
CA HIS A 53 -9.35 5.26 -16.11
C HIS A 53 -8.55 6.53 -15.82
N ASP A 54 -8.78 7.11 -14.63
CA ASP A 54 -7.95 8.19 -14.12
C ASP A 54 -6.78 7.63 -13.31
N PHE A 55 -5.61 8.24 -13.47
CA PHE A 55 -4.39 7.80 -12.81
C PHE A 55 -3.38 8.92 -12.58
N PRO A 56 -2.53 8.81 -11.54
CA PRO A 56 -1.44 9.75 -11.33
C PRO A 56 -0.40 9.64 -12.45
N LEU A 57 0.16 10.77 -12.85
CA LEU A 57 1.30 10.84 -13.76
C LEU A 57 2.64 10.92 -13.01
N GLY A 58 2.68 10.45 -11.77
CA GLY A 58 3.88 10.41 -10.95
C GLY A 58 4.45 11.79 -10.63
N VAL A 59 5.76 11.95 -10.82
CA VAL A 59 6.52 13.12 -10.38
C VAL A 59 6.16 14.42 -11.08
N ILE A 60 5.46 14.41 -12.20
CA ILE A 60 5.09 15.65 -12.89
C ILE A 60 3.88 16.36 -12.25
N SER A 61 3.28 15.75 -11.22
CA SER A 61 2.13 16.30 -10.47
C SER A 61 0.92 16.59 -11.37
N ALA A 62 0.43 15.57 -12.08
CA ALA A 62 -0.73 15.68 -12.95
C ALA A 62 -1.58 14.40 -12.87
N THR A 63 -2.85 14.49 -13.28
CA THR A 63 -3.75 13.35 -13.46
C THR A 63 -4.04 13.15 -14.95
N GLY A 64 -3.81 11.91 -15.40
CA GLY A 64 -4.15 11.47 -16.75
C GLY A 64 -5.43 10.66 -16.78
N ARG A 65 -6.10 10.68 -17.93
CA ARG A 65 -7.28 9.86 -18.25
C ARG A 65 -7.04 9.11 -19.55
N LEU A 66 -7.48 7.85 -19.58
CA LEU A 66 -7.54 7.01 -20.77
C LEU A 66 -8.91 6.33 -20.89
N ILE A 67 -9.43 6.21 -22.11
CA ILE A 67 -10.54 5.32 -22.49
C ILE A 67 -10.02 4.20 -23.41
N ASP A 68 -10.78 3.11 -23.54
CA ASP A 68 -10.36 1.92 -24.29
C ASP A 68 -9.99 2.26 -25.74
N GLY A 69 -8.84 1.74 -26.18
CA GLY A 69 -8.31 1.98 -27.51
C GLY A 69 -7.43 3.23 -27.65
N GLU A 70 -7.35 4.10 -26.64
CA GLU A 70 -6.54 5.32 -26.74
C GLU A 70 -5.04 5.08 -26.64
N SER A 71 -4.28 5.85 -27.42
CA SER A 71 -2.81 5.91 -27.39
C SER A 71 -2.29 7.21 -26.76
N GLU A 72 -3.16 8.17 -26.48
CA GLU A 72 -2.80 9.50 -25.96
C GLU A 72 -3.44 9.70 -24.60
N ILE A 73 -2.67 10.24 -23.64
CA ILE A 73 -3.14 10.45 -22.27
C ILE A 73 -3.76 11.84 -22.17
N LEU A 74 -5.06 11.92 -21.91
CA LEU A 74 -5.74 13.19 -21.65
C LEU A 74 -5.37 13.74 -20.27
N ILE A 75 -4.94 15.00 -20.20
CA ILE A 75 -4.72 15.69 -18.93
C ILE A 75 -6.04 16.22 -18.40
N VAL A 76 -6.44 15.74 -17.22
CA VAL A 76 -7.70 16.13 -16.57
C VAL A 76 -7.52 17.00 -15.33
N ASP A 77 -6.32 16.98 -14.74
CA ASP A 77 -5.97 17.83 -13.60
C ASP A 77 -4.47 18.05 -13.50
N LEU A 78 -4.07 19.20 -12.94
CA LEU A 78 -2.69 19.60 -12.70
C LEU A 78 -2.50 20.07 -11.26
N GLY A 79 -1.37 19.68 -10.67
CA GLY A 79 -0.90 20.25 -9.42
C GLY A 79 -0.32 21.63 -9.67
N LYS A 80 -0.97 22.66 -9.11
CA LYS A 80 -0.51 24.05 -9.19
C LYS A 80 0.93 24.17 -8.68
N GLU A 81 1.77 24.91 -9.40
CA GLU A 81 3.22 25.05 -9.15
C GLU A 81 4.03 23.73 -9.24
N GLY A 82 3.38 22.65 -9.69
CA GLY A 82 4.00 21.35 -9.94
C GLY A 82 4.86 21.37 -11.21
N PRO A 83 5.67 20.32 -11.46
CA PRO A 83 6.57 20.31 -12.61
C PRO A 83 5.86 20.44 -13.96
N ALA A 84 4.71 19.77 -14.14
CA ALA A 84 3.93 19.87 -15.37
C ALA A 84 3.36 21.29 -15.59
N ASP A 85 2.82 21.90 -14.53
CA ASP A 85 2.24 23.26 -14.57
C ASP A 85 3.32 24.29 -14.94
N LYS A 86 4.49 24.22 -14.28
CA LYS A 86 5.64 25.08 -14.58
C LYS A 86 6.21 24.89 -15.99
N ALA A 87 6.06 23.69 -16.56
CA ALA A 87 6.47 23.40 -17.93
C ALA A 87 5.42 23.83 -18.98
N GLY A 88 4.29 24.39 -18.55
CA GLY A 88 3.23 24.88 -19.43
C GLY A 88 2.26 23.82 -19.95
N LEU A 89 2.20 22.64 -19.32
CA LEU A 89 1.15 21.65 -19.57
C LEU A 89 -0.21 22.22 -19.14
N GLN A 90 -1.28 21.89 -19.85
CA GLN A 90 -2.62 22.41 -19.58
C GLN A 90 -3.66 21.27 -19.48
N VAL A 91 -4.70 21.49 -18.67
CA VAL A 91 -5.88 20.61 -18.68
C VAL A 91 -6.51 20.64 -20.08
N GLY A 92 -6.80 19.46 -20.62
CA GLY A 92 -7.27 19.29 -22.01
C GLY A 92 -6.16 18.91 -23.00
N ASP A 93 -4.88 19.04 -22.64
CA ASP A 93 -3.79 18.51 -23.46
C ASP A 93 -3.86 16.98 -23.55
N ARG A 94 -3.40 16.42 -24.67
CA ARG A 94 -3.21 14.97 -24.80
C ARG A 94 -1.73 14.66 -25.00
N ILE A 95 -1.12 13.94 -24.07
CA ILE A 95 0.28 13.51 -24.19
C ILE A 95 0.35 12.41 -25.26
N ILE A 96 1.15 12.65 -26.28
CA ILE A 96 1.44 11.69 -27.34
C ILE A 96 2.57 10.78 -26.84
N CYS A 97 2.27 9.48 -26.71
CA CYS A 97 3.29 8.50 -26.33
C CYS A 97 4.02 7.98 -27.58
N PRO A 98 5.35 7.90 -27.59
CA PRO A 98 6.17 7.71 -28.80
C PRO A 98 6.14 6.31 -29.44
N LYS A 99 5.06 5.51 -29.31
CA LYS A 99 5.02 4.15 -29.84
C LYS A 99 3.82 3.88 -30.75
N GLU A 100 4.11 3.37 -31.94
CA GLU A 100 3.11 2.88 -32.89
C GLU A 100 2.84 1.36 -32.67
N GLY A 101 1.58 0.94 -32.83
CA GLY A 101 1.15 -0.47 -32.77
C GLY A 101 0.01 -0.77 -31.79
N LEU A 102 -0.65 -1.93 -31.94
CA LEU A 102 -1.80 -2.35 -31.10
C LEU A 102 -1.45 -2.46 -29.60
N SER A 103 -0.22 -2.84 -29.26
CA SER A 103 0.27 -2.89 -27.87
C SER A 103 0.51 -1.50 -27.25
N ALA A 104 0.48 -0.43 -28.05
CA ALA A 104 0.60 0.95 -27.58
C ALA A 104 -0.74 1.53 -27.12
N ARG A 105 -1.87 0.86 -27.40
CA ARG A 105 -3.19 1.33 -27.01
C ARG A 105 -3.56 0.84 -25.61
N PHE A 106 -4.23 1.71 -24.87
CA PHE A 106 -4.82 1.37 -23.59
C PHE A 106 -5.96 0.38 -23.78
N SER A 107 -6.06 -0.59 -22.87
CA SER A 107 -7.20 -1.50 -22.80
C SER A 107 -7.86 -1.46 -21.42
N LYS A 108 -9.19 -1.53 -21.38
CA LYS A 108 -10.02 -1.68 -20.18
C LYS A 108 -10.10 -3.13 -19.66
N ALA A 109 -9.49 -4.08 -20.35
CA ALA A 109 -9.38 -5.45 -19.86
C ALA A 109 -8.48 -5.48 -18.61
N THR A 110 -8.98 -6.06 -17.52
CA THR A 110 -8.26 -6.12 -16.23
C THR A 110 -6.96 -6.92 -16.31
N GLU A 111 -6.87 -7.85 -17.27
CA GLU A 111 -5.67 -8.67 -17.52
C GLU A 111 -4.48 -7.89 -18.05
N THR A 112 -4.71 -6.70 -18.62
CA THR A 112 -3.65 -5.96 -19.31
C THR A 112 -2.74 -5.18 -18.36
N GLY A 113 -3.05 -5.15 -17.07
CA GLY A 113 -2.22 -4.47 -16.07
C GLY A 113 -2.03 -2.98 -16.38
N LEU A 114 -0.80 -2.60 -16.73
CA LEU A 114 -0.41 -1.24 -17.13
C LEU A 114 -0.04 -1.09 -18.61
N ALA A 115 -0.29 -2.12 -19.43
CA ALA A 115 0.01 -2.07 -20.85
C ALA A 115 -0.66 -0.86 -21.53
N GLY A 116 0.05 -0.27 -22.49
CA GLY A 116 -0.36 0.93 -23.20
C GLY A 116 0.41 2.19 -22.77
N PRO A 117 -0.19 3.39 -22.96
CA PRO A 117 0.49 4.68 -22.79
C PRO A 117 1.09 4.90 -21.39
N GLN A 118 0.48 4.30 -20.36
CA GLN A 118 0.96 4.37 -18.97
C GLN A 118 2.39 3.82 -18.84
N THR A 119 2.65 2.64 -19.42
CA THR A 119 3.98 2.02 -19.36
C THR A 119 4.99 2.80 -20.20
N GLU A 120 4.59 3.33 -21.35
CA GLU A 120 5.50 4.10 -22.20
C GLU A 120 5.89 5.44 -21.56
N LEU A 121 4.96 6.13 -20.88
CA LEU A 121 5.28 7.32 -20.09
C LEU A 121 6.28 7.02 -18.97
N ALA A 122 6.07 5.94 -18.22
CA ALA A 122 7.00 5.54 -17.16
C ALA A 122 8.41 5.21 -17.70
N ARG A 123 8.51 4.59 -18.88
CA ARG A 123 9.79 4.36 -19.55
C ARG A 123 10.45 5.67 -19.99
N ALA A 124 9.65 6.63 -20.48
CA ALA A 124 10.14 7.96 -20.83
C ALA A 124 10.72 8.68 -19.61
N TYR A 125 10.14 8.52 -18.41
CA TYR A 125 10.74 9.06 -17.18
C TYR A 125 12.09 8.44 -16.87
N ASP A 126 12.22 7.12 -16.98
CA ASP A 126 13.50 6.43 -16.72
C ASP A 126 14.58 6.88 -17.72
N ALA A 127 14.23 6.99 -19.00
CA ALA A 127 15.12 7.51 -20.04
C ALA A 127 15.52 8.97 -19.79
N ALA A 128 14.56 9.85 -19.48
CA ALA A 128 14.82 11.25 -19.14
C ALA A 128 15.72 11.40 -17.90
N ARG A 129 15.70 10.44 -16.97
CA ARG A 129 16.55 10.48 -15.77
C ARG A 129 17.98 9.99 -16.00
N ALA A 130 18.28 9.50 -17.19
CA ALA A 130 19.64 9.23 -17.62
C ALA A 130 20.33 10.47 -18.21
N THR A 131 19.61 11.57 -18.44
CA THR A 131 20.17 12.82 -18.99
C THR A 131 20.56 13.81 -17.89
N ALA A 132 21.48 14.73 -18.24
CA ALA A 132 21.93 15.80 -17.35
C ALA A 132 21.78 17.14 -18.10
N PRO A 133 20.79 17.99 -17.74
CA PRO A 133 19.81 17.81 -16.66
C PRO A 133 18.70 16.78 -16.99
N PRO A 134 18.00 16.23 -15.98
CA PRO A 134 16.96 15.21 -16.17
C PRO A 134 15.65 15.83 -16.68
N ASP A 135 15.66 16.20 -17.97
CA ASP A 135 14.53 16.79 -18.68
C ASP A 135 13.76 15.72 -19.46
N LEU A 136 12.44 15.71 -19.27
CA LEU A 136 11.51 14.93 -20.06
C LEU A 136 10.98 15.77 -21.21
N ASP A 137 11.25 15.33 -22.43
CA ASP A 137 10.61 15.89 -23.62
C ASP A 137 9.23 15.25 -23.81
N LEU A 138 8.18 16.07 -23.82
CA LEU A 138 6.79 15.68 -24.04
C LEU A 138 6.29 16.30 -25.34
N GLU A 139 5.65 15.50 -26.17
CA GLU A 139 4.82 15.99 -27.27
C GLU A 139 3.36 15.96 -26.82
N VAL A 140 2.65 17.07 -27.01
CA VAL A 140 1.24 17.20 -26.63
C VAL A 140 0.39 17.72 -27.78
N GLN A 141 -0.83 17.19 -27.87
CA GLN A 141 -1.88 17.71 -28.74
C GLN A 141 -2.71 18.74 -27.97
N ARG A 142 -2.72 20.00 -28.44
CA ARG A 142 -3.50 21.12 -27.90
C ARG A 142 -4.23 21.86 -29.01
N GLY A 143 -5.56 21.90 -28.96
CA GLY A 143 -6.37 22.67 -29.91
C GLY A 143 -6.08 22.36 -31.39
N GLY A 144 -5.84 21.09 -31.72
CA GLY A 144 -5.52 20.67 -33.09
C GLY A 144 -4.03 20.74 -33.47
N LYS A 145 -3.16 21.27 -32.61
CA LYS A 145 -1.72 21.44 -32.87
C LYS A 145 -0.86 20.55 -31.98
N ARG A 146 0.27 20.11 -32.51
CA ARG A 146 1.34 19.44 -31.77
C ARG A 146 2.28 20.48 -31.17
N LEU A 147 2.60 20.35 -29.89
CA LEU A 147 3.51 21.20 -29.15
C LEU A 147 4.55 20.34 -28.45
N ALA A 148 5.81 20.78 -28.48
CA ALA A 148 6.87 20.20 -27.66
C ALA A 148 6.97 20.95 -26.34
N LEU A 149 6.89 20.23 -25.22
CA LEU A 149 7.10 20.73 -23.87
C LEU A 149 8.31 20.03 -23.25
N LYS A 150 9.05 20.74 -22.40
CA LYS A 150 10.19 20.19 -21.67
C LYS A 150 9.91 20.28 -20.18
N VAL A 151 9.78 19.13 -19.51
CA VAL A 151 9.46 19.04 -18.09
C VAL A 151 10.71 18.66 -17.31
N ARG A 152 11.18 19.53 -16.42
CA ARG A 152 12.25 19.20 -15.47
C ARG A 152 11.73 18.18 -14.46
N LEU A 153 12.29 16.97 -14.45
CA LEU A 153 11.86 15.93 -13.52
C LEU A 153 12.48 16.13 -12.13
N PRO A 154 11.68 16.19 -11.06
CA PRO A 154 12.21 16.22 -9.70
C PRO A 154 12.64 14.83 -9.23
N GLY A 155 13.56 14.83 -8.27
CA GLY A 155 14.13 13.62 -7.66
C GLY A 155 15.03 12.82 -8.62
N GLY A 156 15.88 11.95 -8.06
CA GLY A 156 16.71 11.01 -8.83
C GLY A 156 15.94 9.76 -9.24
N ARG A 157 16.60 8.86 -10.00
CA ARG A 157 16.07 7.55 -10.46
C ARG A 157 15.25 6.80 -9.40
N LEU A 158 14.26 6.02 -9.85
CA LEU A 158 13.40 5.24 -8.95
C LEU A 158 14.25 4.30 -8.09
N ASP A 159 14.20 4.55 -6.79
CA ASP A 159 14.79 3.71 -5.77
C ASP A 159 13.65 3.31 -4.81
N PRO A 160 13.18 2.04 -4.88
CA PRO A 160 12.08 1.58 -4.06
C PRO A 160 12.34 1.74 -2.56
N ALA A 161 13.58 1.55 -2.09
CA ALA A 161 13.91 1.68 -0.67
C ALA A 161 13.82 3.15 -0.22
N LYS A 162 14.30 4.10 -1.05
CA LYS A 162 14.10 5.53 -0.78
C LYS A 162 12.63 5.91 -0.80
N LEU A 163 11.86 5.44 -1.80
CA LEU A 163 10.43 5.69 -1.88
C LEU A 163 9.68 5.16 -0.65
N LEU A 164 10.01 3.96 -0.17
CA LEU A 164 9.44 3.39 1.05
C LEU A 164 9.70 4.29 2.27
N LYS A 165 10.94 4.80 2.43
CA LYS A 165 11.28 5.75 3.51
C LYS A 165 10.50 7.07 3.38
N GLY A 166 10.37 7.61 2.17
CA GLY A 166 9.61 8.85 1.94
C GLY A 166 8.12 8.68 2.21
N ILE A 167 7.54 7.54 1.82
CA ILE A 167 6.17 7.16 2.19
C ILE A 167 6.03 7.09 3.71
N ALA A 168 6.95 6.43 4.42
CA ALA A 168 6.87 6.29 5.87
C ALA A 168 6.98 7.64 6.59
N ALA A 169 7.88 8.53 6.15
CA ALA A 169 7.97 9.89 6.67
C ALA A 169 6.67 10.68 6.45
N HIS A 170 6.04 10.53 5.27
CA HIS A 170 4.75 11.15 4.98
C HIS A 170 3.60 10.58 5.82
N LEU A 171 3.55 9.26 6.00
CA LEU A 171 2.56 8.63 6.89
C LEU A 171 2.74 9.09 8.33
N LEU A 172 3.98 9.19 8.82
CA LEU A 172 4.26 9.73 10.15
C LEU A 172 3.78 11.17 10.31
N SER A 173 4.07 12.06 9.34
CA SER A 173 3.71 13.48 9.42
C SER A 173 2.21 13.74 9.28
N THR A 174 1.47 12.80 8.68
CA THR A 174 0.02 12.91 8.47
C THR A 174 -0.81 12.08 9.46
N GLN A 175 -0.16 11.34 10.37
CA GLN A 175 -0.86 10.66 11.44
C GLN A 175 -1.50 11.69 12.38
N GLN A 176 -2.79 11.54 12.66
CA GLN A 176 -3.49 12.42 13.59
C GLN A 176 -3.11 12.11 15.03
N LYS A 177 -3.35 13.06 15.94
CA LYS A 177 -3.08 12.89 17.38
C LYS A 177 -3.70 11.63 17.99
N SER A 178 -4.84 11.17 17.47
CA SER A 178 -5.49 9.95 17.93
C SER A 178 -4.75 8.67 17.52
N GLY A 179 -3.77 8.73 16.62
CA GLY A 179 -3.09 7.57 16.03
C GLY A 179 -3.67 7.09 14.70
N ARG A 180 -4.77 7.69 14.23
CA ARG A 180 -5.43 7.33 12.96
C ARG A 180 -4.89 8.12 11.77
N TRP A 181 -5.16 7.62 10.57
CA TRP A 181 -5.08 8.41 9.34
C TRP A 181 -6.47 8.81 8.86
N GLN A 182 -6.57 9.94 8.14
CA GLN A 182 -7.85 10.47 7.68
C GLN A 182 -8.47 9.55 6.61
N PRO A 183 -9.60 8.89 6.88
CA PRO A 183 -10.33 8.13 5.86
C PRO A 183 -11.14 9.08 4.97
N GLY A 184 -11.73 8.54 3.90
CA GLY A 184 -12.65 9.30 3.05
C GLY A 184 -14.03 9.50 3.66
N VAL A 185 -14.59 8.53 4.39
CA VAL A 185 -15.97 8.63 4.94
C VAL A 185 -16.13 8.32 6.44
N GLY A 186 -15.05 8.13 7.18
CA GLY A 186 -15.13 7.74 8.61
C GLY A 186 -15.70 6.32 8.81
N GLY A 187 -16.01 5.96 10.06
CA GLY A 187 -16.55 4.62 10.39
C GLY A 187 -15.53 3.52 10.08
N ASP A 188 -15.94 2.37 9.53
CA ASP A 188 -15.06 1.20 9.36
C ASP A 188 -13.75 1.46 8.60
N ALA A 189 -13.78 2.47 7.73
CA ALA A 189 -12.63 2.89 6.95
C ALA A 189 -11.46 3.40 7.81
N ASP A 190 -11.71 4.00 8.98
CA ASP A 190 -10.64 4.54 9.81
C ASP A 190 -9.73 3.43 10.38
N VAL A 191 -10.32 2.36 10.90
CA VAL A 191 -9.63 1.19 11.44
C VAL A 191 -8.88 0.46 10.34
N TYR A 192 -9.53 0.22 9.20
CA TYR A 192 -8.94 -0.54 8.10
C TYR A 192 -7.74 0.20 7.49
N THR A 193 -7.88 1.50 7.20
CA THR A 193 -6.78 2.34 6.71
C THR A 193 -5.65 2.43 7.72
N SER A 194 -5.96 2.64 9.01
CA SER A 194 -4.93 2.75 10.05
C SER A 194 -4.16 1.45 10.25
N ALA A 195 -4.80 0.29 10.06
CA ALA A 195 -4.13 -1.00 10.12
C ALA A 195 -3.06 -1.12 9.00
N PHE A 196 -3.41 -0.76 7.76
CA PHE A 196 -2.46 -0.82 6.65
C PHE A 196 -1.36 0.26 6.72
N CYS A 197 -1.68 1.47 7.17
CA CYS A 197 -0.65 2.48 7.40
C CYS A 197 0.31 2.05 8.52
N GLY A 198 -0.19 1.43 9.59
CA GLY A 198 0.63 0.82 10.64
C GLY A 198 1.55 -0.29 10.10
N LEU A 199 1.02 -1.18 9.25
CA LEU A 199 1.81 -2.23 8.60
C LEU A 199 2.88 -1.63 7.68
N ALA A 200 2.55 -0.59 6.91
CA ALA A 200 3.50 0.09 6.03
C ALA A 200 4.67 0.71 6.81
N LEU A 201 4.38 1.36 7.94
CA LEU A 201 5.42 1.87 8.85
C LEU A 201 6.27 0.74 9.45
N LEU A 202 5.63 -0.33 9.91
CA LEU A 202 6.32 -1.48 10.49
C LEU A 202 7.26 -2.15 9.48
N ALA A 203 6.85 -2.22 8.22
CA ALA A 203 7.60 -2.88 7.14
C ALA A 203 8.91 -2.15 6.76
N THR A 204 9.08 -0.90 7.20
CA THR A 204 10.33 -0.15 6.98
C THR A 204 11.52 -0.67 7.78
N ASP A 205 11.25 -1.48 8.83
CA ASP A 205 12.28 -1.96 9.76
C ASP A 205 13.08 -0.83 10.41
N ASP A 206 12.39 0.24 10.81
CA ASP A 206 13.00 1.39 11.46
C ASP A 206 12.29 1.71 12.78
N VAL A 207 13.08 1.63 13.86
CA VAL A 207 12.63 1.83 15.25
C VAL A 207 11.96 3.18 15.45
N GLN A 208 12.30 4.19 14.64
CA GLN A 208 11.75 5.54 14.77
C GLN A 208 10.22 5.58 14.52
N PHE A 209 9.68 4.63 13.77
CA PHE A 209 8.25 4.59 13.45
C PHE A 209 7.41 3.76 14.45
N LEU A 210 8.04 3.00 15.35
CA LEU A 210 7.33 2.18 16.34
C LEU A 210 6.34 2.98 17.21
N PRO A 211 6.62 4.21 17.67
CA PRO A 211 5.64 5.01 18.40
C PRO A 211 4.35 5.25 17.61
N ALA A 212 4.46 5.52 16.31
CA ALA A 212 3.31 5.73 15.42
C ALA A 212 2.53 4.43 15.17
N VAL A 213 3.22 3.29 15.02
CA VAL A 213 2.58 1.96 14.94
C VAL A 213 1.80 1.66 16.22
N LYS A 214 2.39 1.90 17.39
CA LYS A 214 1.71 1.74 18.70
C LYS A 214 0.49 2.65 18.82
N ALA A 215 0.59 3.90 18.37
CA ALA A 215 -0.53 4.84 18.37
C ALA A 215 -1.68 4.34 17.48
N ALA A 216 -1.38 3.79 16.31
CA ALA A 216 -2.37 3.19 15.42
C ALA A 216 -3.06 1.97 16.08
N ILE A 217 -2.30 1.07 16.72
CA ILE A 217 -2.87 -0.09 17.42
C ILE A 217 -3.79 0.36 18.57
N ARG A 218 -3.39 1.38 19.35
CA ARG A 218 -4.23 1.93 20.42
C ARG A 218 -5.54 2.52 19.88
N PHE A 219 -5.46 3.33 18.83
CA PHE A 219 -6.65 3.85 18.14
C PHE A 219 -7.59 2.73 17.70
N ILE A 220 -7.05 1.71 17.02
CA ILE A 220 -7.80 0.56 16.53
C ILE A 220 -8.48 -0.17 17.70
N ASN A 221 -7.76 -0.37 18.80
CA ASN A 221 -8.33 -1.01 19.98
C ASN A 221 -9.50 -0.21 20.55
N GLU A 222 -9.31 1.09 20.81
CA GLU A 222 -10.34 1.98 21.35
C GLU A 222 -11.57 2.07 20.45
N LYS A 223 -11.36 2.15 19.13
CA LYS A 223 -12.43 2.35 18.15
C LYS A 223 -13.15 1.05 17.77
N SER A 224 -12.47 -0.09 17.85
CA SER A 224 -12.89 -1.34 17.22
C SER A 224 -12.86 -2.51 18.20
N THR A 225 -11.69 -2.95 18.64
CA THR A 225 -11.55 -4.20 19.41
C THR A 225 -12.20 -4.12 20.80
N ALA A 226 -12.22 -2.95 21.42
CA ALA A 226 -12.88 -2.75 22.72
C ALA A 226 -14.41 -2.93 22.66
N SER A 227 -15.02 -2.93 21.47
CA SER A 227 -16.45 -3.16 21.29
C SER A 227 -16.85 -4.64 21.23
N ILE A 228 -15.89 -5.57 21.27
CA ILE A 228 -16.15 -7.01 21.19
C ILE A 228 -16.79 -7.49 22.49
N ASP A 229 -17.94 -8.15 22.40
CA ASP A 229 -18.48 -8.98 23.48
C ASP A 229 -18.05 -10.43 23.26
N PRO A 230 -17.20 -11.01 24.13
CA PRO A 230 -16.79 -12.40 24.00
C PRO A 230 -17.93 -13.42 24.08
N LYS A 231 -19.10 -13.03 24.60
CA LYS A 231 -20.27 -13.90 24.77
C LYS A 231 -21.29 -13.77 23.65
N ASP A 232 -21.23 -12.70 22.86
CA ASP A 232 -22.13 -12.48 21.73
C ASP A 232 -21.35 -12.15 20.45
N PRO A 233 -21.19 -13.11 19.52
CA PRO A 233 -20.48 -12.86 18.26
C PRO A 233 -21.21 -11.84 17.37
N LYS A 234 -22.45 -11.42 17.67
CA LYS A 234 -23.15 -10.33 16.97
C LYS A 234 -22.69 -8.94 17.42
N VAL A 235 -21.95 -8.84 18.51
CA VAL A 235 -21.44 -7.56 19.02
C VAL A 235 -19.95 -7.43 18.67
N GLY A 236 -19.53 -6.21 18.35
CA GLY A 236 -18.16 -5.91 17.94
C GLY A 236 -18.02 -5.45 16.49
N PRO A 237 -16.78 -5.29 16.00
CA PRO A 237 -16.50 -4.65 14.73
C PRO A 237 -16.83 -5.55 13.54
N LYS A 238 -16.77 -5.01 12.32
CA LYS A 238 -16.88 -5.80 11.09
C LYS A 238 -15.70 -6.77 10.95
N ASN A 239 -15.90 -7.87 10.23
CA ASN A 239 -14.87 -8.89 10.05
C ASN A 239 -13.63 -8.36 9.32
N TRP A 240 -13.78 -7.38 8.41
CA TRP A 240 -12.66 -6.69 7.77
C TRP A 240 -11.77 -5.99 8.79
N GLN A 241 -12.37 -5.26 9.74
CA GLN A 241 -11.66 -4.56 10.80
C GLN A 241 -10.98 -5.55 11.74
N ALA A 242 -11.70 -6.60 12.18
CA ALA A 242 -11.13 -7.61 13.06
C ALA A 242 -9.92 -8.31 12.42
N ALA A 243 -10.01 -8.70 11.15
CA ALA A 243 -8.92 -9.35 10.43
C ALA A 243 -7.71 -8.42 10.22
N SER A 244 -7.90 -7.19 9.74
CA SER A 244 -6.77 -6.25 9.55
C SER A 244 -6.10 -5.87 10.86
N SER A 245 -6.89 -5.72 11.93
CA SER A 245 -6.38 -5.41 13.28
C SER A 245 -5.52 -6.55 13.80
N ALA A 246 -6.01 -7.78 13.70
CA ALA A 246 -5.25 -8.98 14.08
C ALA A 246 -3.96 -9.14 13.27
N ILE A 247 -4.00 -8.90 11.94
CA ILE A 247 -2.79 -8.94 11.09
C ILE A 247 -1.74 -7.92 11.57
N LEU A 248 -2.13 -6.66 11.79
CA LEU A 248 -1.20 -5.64 12.29
C LEU A 248 -0.63 -5.99 13.67
N MET A 249 -1.50 -6.39 14.62
CA MET A 249 -1.07 -6.72 15.98
C MET A 249 -0.13 -7.94 16.00
N ALA A 250 -0.40 -8.94 15.18
CA ALA A 250 0.46 -10.12 15.06
C ALA A 250 1.81 -9.77 14.44
N GLU A 251 1.84 -9.06 13.30
CA GLU A 251 3.08 -8.60 12.68
C GLU A 251 3.90 -7.72 13.64
N TYR A 252 3.24 -6.83 14.40
CA TYR A 252 3.89 -6.00 15.40
C TYR A 252 4.59 -6.84 16.49
N GLN A 253 3.89 -7.83 17.05
CA GLN A 253 4.47 -8.72 18.06
C GLN A 253 5.60 -9.56 17.48
N LEU A 254 5.46 -10.05 16.24
CA LEU A 254 6.51 -10.80 15.56
C LEU A 254 7.74 -9.94 15.27
N ALA A 255 7.55 -8.65 14.97
CA ALA A 255 8.62 -7.71 14.68
C ALA A 255 9.43 -7.29 15.91
N THR A 256 8.75 -7.14 17.05
CA THR A 256 9.30 -6.47 18.23
C THR A 256 9.46 -7.37 19.45
N GLY A 257 8.73 -8.50 19.49
CA GLY A 257 8.58 -9.32 20.69
C GLY A 257 7.63 -8.73 21.75
N ASP A 258 7.11 -7.52 21.52
CA ASP A 258 6.23 -6.83 22.45
C ASP A 258 4.80 -7.40 22.36
N ALA A 259 4.42 -8.16 23.39
CA ALA A 259 3.11 -8.79 23.52
C ALA A 259 2.06 -7.92 24.22
N SER A 260 2.30 -6.62 24.43
CA SER A 260 1.36 -5.72 25.14
C SER A 260 -0.04 -5.66 24.52
N PHE A 261 -0.16 -5.94 23.22
CA PHE A 261 -1.44 -5.97 22.50
C PHE A 261 -1.99 -7.40 22.27
N PHE A 262 -1.38 -8.44 22.85
CA PHE A 262 -1.75 -9.84 22.58
C PHE A 262 -3.22 -10.15 22.92
N LYS A 263 -3.76 -9.60 24.01
CA LYS A 263 -5.17 -9.78 24.36
C LYS A 263 -6.13 -9.25 23.29
N PHE A 264 -5.75 -8.16 22.62
CA PHE A 264 -6.54 -7.58 21.53
C PHE A 264 -6.44 -8.44 20.27
N LEU A 265 -5.25 -8.98 19.99
CA LEU A 265 -5.06 -9.96 18.92
C LEU A 265 -5.96 -11.19 19.12
N GLN A 266 -5.98 -11.77 20.33
CA GLN A 266 -6.83 -12.91 20.68
C GLN A 266 -8.31 -12.58 20.48
N ALA A 267 -8.80 -11.46 21.05
CA ALA A 267 -10.20 -11.07 20.95
C ALA A 267 -10.69 -10.94 19.50
N ASN A 268 -9.88 -10.37 18.61
CA ASN A 268 -10.23 -10.29 17.18
C ASN A 268 -10.24 -11.67 16.51
N CYS A 269 -9.27 -12.55 16.83
CA CYS A 269 -9.20 -13.91 16.27
C CYS A 269 -10.37 -14.78 16.72
N ASP A 270 -10.73 -14.70 18.01
CA ASP A 270 -11.84 -15.44 18.62
C ASP A 270 -13.18 -14.97 18.04
N LEU A 271 -13.37 -13.66 17.86
CA LEU A 271 -14.56 -13.12 17.19
C LEU A 271 -14.71 -13.65 15.77
N LEU A 272 -13.62 -13.65 14.99
CA LEU A 272 -13.63 -14.18 13.63
C LEU A 272 -14.01 -15.67 13.62
N ALA A 273 -13.47 -16.46 14.56
CA ALA A 273 -13.75 -17.89 14.65
C ALA A 273 -15.22 -18.16 14.98
N ALA A 274 -15.77 -17.42 15.96
CA ALA A 274 -17.17 -17.52 16.37
C ALA A 274 -18.16 -17.12 15.27
N ARG A 275 -17.73 -16.33 14.28
CA ARG A 275 -18.56 -15.90 13.13
C ARG A 275 -18.48 -16.81 11.92
N VAL A 276 -17.67 -17.87 11.95
CA VAL A 276 -17.69 -18.87 10.88
C VAL A 276 -18.97 -19.68 10.97
N THR A 277 -19.84 -19.56 9.98
CA THR A 277 -21.09 -20.32 9.93
C THR A 277 -20.85 -21.83 9.82
N PRO A 278 -21.86 -22.69 10.09
CA PRO A 278 -21.73 -24.14 9.91
C PRO A 278 -21.27 -24.56 8.49
N ARG A 279 -21.60 -23.76 7.47
CA ARG A 279 -21.18 -23.95 6.07
C ARG A 279 -19.83 -23.31 5.73
N GLY A 280 -19.11 -22.75 6.70
CA GLY A 280 -17.79 -22.14 6.50
C GLY A 280 -17.82 -20.70 5.98
N LYS A 281 -18.99 -20.10 5.83
CA LYS A 281 -19.13 -18.75 5.24
C LYS A 281 -18.95 -17.66 6.27
N MET A 282 -18.43 -16.53 5.81
CA MET A 282 -18.34 -15.28 6.57
C MET A 282 -18.89 -14.11 5.75
N GLY A 283 -19.43 -13.10 6.42
CA GLY A 283 -19.95 -11.86 5.83
C GLY A 283 -19.11 -10.64 6.19
N HIS A 284 -19.63 -9.44 5.90
CA HIS A 284 -19.02 -8.19 6.38
C HIS A 284 -19.02 -8.12 7.92
N HIS A 285 -20.02 -8.72 8.56
CA HIS A 285 -20.21 -8.80 10.01
C HIS A 285 -20.70 -10.23 10.36
N PHE A 286 -21.56 -10.41 11.36
CA PHE A 286 -22.18 -11.67 11.73
C PHE A 286 -23.11 -12.19 10.64
N ASP A 287 -23.96 -11.32 10.09
CA ASP A 287 -24.90 -11.70 9.03
C ASP A 287 -24.20 -12.00 7.70
N ILE A 288 -24.74 -13.00 6.97
CA ILE A 288 -24.20 -13.42 5.69
C ILE A 288 -24.92 -12.71 4.54
N PRO A 289 -24.23 -11.80 3.82
CA PRO A 289 -24.84 -11.03 2.74
C PRO A 289 -25.08 -11.89 1.48
N TYR A 290 -25.71 -11.28 0.48
CA TYR A 290 -25.89 -11.82 -0.88
C TYR A 290 -26.58 -13.20 -0.91
N ASN A 291 -27.75 -13.31 -0.29
CA ASN A 291 -28.55 -14.55 -0.24
C ASN A 291 -27.76 -15.73 0.34
N GLY A 292 -27.05 -15.48 1.44
CA GLY A 292 -26.22 -16.49 2.11
C GLY A 292 -24.99 -16.91 1.28
N GLY A 293 -24.53 -16.05 0.37
CA GLY A 293 -23.39 -16.31 -0.52
C GLY A 293 -22.08 -16.43 0.26
N GLY A 294 -21.87 -15.53 1.24
CA GLY A 294 -20.59 -15.38 1.91
C GLY A 294 -19.59 -14.58 1.09
N LEU A 295 -18.44 -14.27 1.71
CA LEU A 295 -17.37 -13.47 1.15
C LEU A 295 -16.02 -14.15 1.38
N VAL A 296 -15.50 -14.85 0.37
CA VAL A 296 -14.22 -15.57 0.48
C VAL A 296 -13.05 -14.64 0.82
N ILE A 297 -13.14 -13.35 0.49
CA ILE A 297 -12.12 -12.38 0.89
C ILE A 297 -12.03 -12.22 2.41
N ILE A 298 -13.16 -12.30 3.12
CA ILE A 298 -13.18 -12.29 4.59
C ILE A 298 -12.60 -13.58 5.13
N ASN A 299 -13.02 -14.74 4.57
CA ASN A 299 -12.45 -16.02 4.95
C ASN A 299 -10.92 -15.99 4.81
N SER A 300 -10.40 -15.53 3.67
CA SER A 300 -8.97 -15.50 3.37
C SER A 300 -8.18 -14.58 4.30
N GLN A 301 -8.72 -13.39 4.64
CA GLN A 301 -8.08 -12.49 5.59
C GLN A 301 -8.14 -13.03 7.03
N ALA A 302 -9.23 -13.71 7.42
CA ALA A 302 -9.32 -14.39 8.71
C ALA A 302 -8.30 -15.53 8.83
N HIS A 303 -8.13 -16.32 7.77
CA HIS A 303 -7.07 -17.34 7.68
C HIS A 303 -5.67 -16.74 7.86
N LEU A 304 -5.38 -15.62 7.19
CA LEU A 304 -4.10 -14.93 7.38
C LEU A 304 -3.92 -14.42 8.82
N ALA A 305 -4.95 -13.81 9.40
CA ALA A 305 -4.93 -13.36 10.79
C ALA A 305 -4.66 -14.52 11.77
N TRP A 306 -5.38 -15.64 11.65
CA TRP A 306 -5.18 -16.82 12.50
C TRP A 306 -3.79 -17.45 12.31
N ALA A 307 -3.28 -17.52 11.08
CA ALA A 307 -1.95 -18.06 10.80
C ALA A 307 -0.83 -17.22 11.45
N LEU A 308 -0.95 -15.89 11.40
CA LEU A 308 -0.02 -14.98 12.07
C LEU A 308 -0.17 -15.04 13.60
N ALA A 309 -1.41 -15.06 14.11
CA ALA A 309 -1.68 -15.16 15.54
C ALA A 309 -1.13 -16.45 16.16
N GLU A 310 -1.17 -17.57 15.43
CA GLU A 310 -0.55 -18.82 15.85
C GLU A 310 0.96 -18.67 16.06
N LYS A 311 1.65 -17.93 15.18
CA LYS A 311 3.08 -17.61 15.39
C LYS A 311 3.32 -16.72 16.62
N CYS A 312 2.32 -15.97 17.08
CA CYS A 312 2.36 -15.18 18.31
C CYS A 312 1.99 -15.98 19.57
N GLY A 313 1.61 -17.26 19.45
CA GLY A 313 1.24 -18.12 20.57
C GLY A 313 -0.27 -18.22 20.83
N HIS A 314 -1.13 -17.67 19.97
CA HIS A 314 -2.57 -17.90 20.06
C HIS A 314 -2.95 -19.27 19.45
N VAL A 315 -3.69 -20.09 20.20
CA VAL A 315 -4.15 -21.39 19.69
C VAL A 315 -5.29 -21.18 18.72
N ARG A 316 -5.10 -21.59 17.46
CA ARG A 316 -6.12 -21.49 16.42
C ARG A 316 -7.30 -22.44 16.70
N ASP A 317 -8.52 -21.96 16.51
CA ASP A 317 -9.71 -22.82 16.42
C ASP A 317 -9.69 -23.66 15.12
N VAL A 318 -9.33 -24.94 15.27
CA VAL A 318 -9.20 -25.89 14.16
C VAL A 318 -10.55 -26.18 13.49
N VAL A 319 -11.66 -26.13 14.24
CA VAL A 319 -13.01 -26.38 13.72
C VAL A 319 -13.44 -25.21 12.83
N ALA A 320 -13.30 -23.98 13.31
CA ALA A 320 -13.60 -22.77 12.54
C ALA A 320 -12.71 -22.68 11.30
N TRP A 321 -11.40 -22.91 11.44
CA TRP A 321 -10.46 -22.97 10.32
C TRP A 321 -10.89 -23.98 9.26
N SER A 322 -11.16 -25.22 9.66
CA SER A 322 -11.51 -26.29 8.72
C SER A 322 -12.85 -26.03 8.03
N ARG A 323 -13.85 -25.51 8.75
CA ARG A 323 -15.14 -25.10 8.16
C ARG A 323 -14.94 -24.00 7.13
N SER A 324 -14.22 -22.93 7.51
CA SER A 324 -13.92 -21.79 6.65
C SER A 324 -13.13 -22.21 5.40
N TYR A 325 -12.15 -23.10 5.56
CA TYR A 325 -11.34 -23.61 4.47
C TYR A 325 -12.17 -24.32 3.39
N ARG A 326 -13.22 -25.07 3.76
CA ARG A 326 -14.09 -25.73 2.77
C ARG A 326 -14.80 -24.74 1.85
N GLU A 327 -15.25 -23.60 2.36
CA GLU A 327 -15.82 -22.53 1.52
C GLU A 327 -14.75 -21.93 0.59
N VAL A 328 -13.54 -21.72 1.10
CA VAL A 328 -12.40 -21.23 0.32
C VAL A 328 -12.06 -22.21 -0.81
N GLU A 329 -11.88 -23.48 -0.50
CA GLU A 329 -11.57 -24.54 -1.47
C GLU A 329 -12.66 -24.66 -2.53
N ALA A 330 -13.94 -24.64 -2.13
CA ALA A 330 -15.06 -24.69 -3.05
C ALA A 330 -15.18 -23.44 -3.95
N SER A 331 -14.55 -22.33 -3.58
CA SER A 331 -14.50 -21.12 -4.39
C SER A 331 -13.40 -21.10 -5.44
N LEU A 332 -12.54 -22.13 -5.48
CA LEU A 332 -11.44 -22.22 -6.44
C LEU A 332 -11.97 -22.29 -7.88
N ASP A 333 -11.54 -21.35 -8.72
CA ASP A 333 -11.78 -21.41 -10.14
C ASP A 333 -10.82 -22.41 -10.79
N GLN A 334 -11.36 -23.52 -11.28
CA GLN A 334 -10.56 -24.56 -11.94
C GLN A 334 -9.86 -24.08 -13.22
N ARG A 335 -10.30 -22.96 -13.83
CA ARG A 335 -9.67 -22.42 -15.04
C ARG A 335 -8.45 -21.56 -14.75
N THR A 336 -8.56 -20.69 -13.75
CA THR A 336 -7.50 -19.72 -13.42
C THR A 336 -6.60 -20.19 -12.28
N GLY A 337 -7.05 -21.17 -11.48
CA GLY A 337 -6.40 -21.57 -10.24
C GLY A 337 -6.56 -20.57 -9.10
N ALA A 338 -7.33 -19.49 -9.30
CA ALA A 338 -7.50 -18.42 -8.33
C ALA A 338 -8.79 -18.57 -7.52
N LEU A 339 -8.92 -17.80 -6.43
CA LEU A 339 -10.12 -17.82 -5.59
C LEU A 339 -11.22 -16.89 -6.11
N GLY A 340 -12.41 -17.48 -6.30
CA GLY A 340 -13.66 -16.81 -6.64
C GLY A 340 -14.29 -16.06 -5.49
N TYR A 341 -15.49 -15.51 -5.72
CA TYR A 341 -16.13 -14.59 -4.77
C TYR A 341 -16.72 -15.35 -3.58
N SER A 342 -17.28 -16.51 -3.88
CA SER A 342 -17.78 -17.53 -2.97
C SER A 342 -17.76 -18.87 -3.68
N ALA A 343 -18.06 -19.95 -2.97
CA ALA A 343 -18.32 -21.25 -3.58
C ALA A 343 -19.45 -21.21 -4.63
N LYS A 344 -20.39 -20.26 -4.52
CA LYS A 344 -21.47 -20.06 -5.51
C LYS A 344 -21.02 -19.27 -6.74
N ALA A 345 -19.89 -18.58 -6.66
CA ALA A 345 -19.35 -17.73 -7.73
C ALA A 345 -17.83 -17.91 -7.84
N PRO A 346 -17.36 -19.12 -8.23
CA PRO A 346 -15.93 -19.43 -8.29
C PRO A 346 -15.22 -18.61 -9.38
N ARG A 347 -15.91 -18.23 -10.45
CA ARG A 347 -15.34 -17.38 -11.51
C ARG A 347 -15.46 -15.90 -11.15
N SER A 348 -14.32 -15.21 -11.10
CA SER A 348 -14.24 -13.79 -10.76
C SER A 348 -13.07 -13.13 -11.48
N PRO A 349 -13.20 -11.90 -12.00
CA PRO A 349 -12.04 -11.12 -12.43
C PRO A 349 -11.21 -10.63 -11.24
N ASP A 350 -11.83 -10.41 -10.08
CA ASP A 350 -11.17 -9.73 -8.95
C ASP A 350 -10.46 -10.69 -7.99
N ILE A 351 -9.38 -11.33 -8.42
CA ILE A 351 -8.85 -12.52 -7.74
C ILE A 351 -7.75 -12.26 -6.71
N ALA A 352 -7.00 -11.16 -6.85
CA ALA A 352 -5.68 -11.02 -6.24
C ALA A 352 -5.72 -11.03 -4.71
N ALA A 353 -6.66 -10.29 -4.10
CA ALA A 353 -6.69 -10.16 -2.65
C ALA A 353 -7.07 -11.46 -1.93
N ARG A 354 -8.03 -12.21 -2.48
CA ARG A 354 -8.49 -13.50 -1.92
C ARG A 354 -7.37 -14.52 -2.02
N THR A 355 -6.89 -14.70 -3.25
CA THR A 355 -5.85 -15.65 -3.62
C THR A 355 -4.56 -15.39 -2.84
N GLY A 356 -4.15 -14.12 -2.76
CA GLY A 356 -2.92 -13.72 -2.07
C GLY A 356 -2.97 -13.84 -0.54
N ALA A 357 -4.07 -13.42 0.09
CA ALA A 357 -4.21 -13.56 1.54
C ALA A 357 -4.23 -15.05 1.94
N MET A 358 -4.94 -15.87 1.17
CA MET A 358 -5.00 -17.31 1.43
C MET A 358 -3.68 -18.01 1.16
N ALA A 359 -2.98 -17.68 0.06
CA ALA A 359 -1.66 -18.22 -0.24
C ALA A 359 -0.67 -17.90 0.89
N SER A 360 -0.69 -16.67 1.40
CA SER A 360 0.14 -16.25 2.55
C SER A 360 -0.20 -17.07 3.80
N ALA A 361 -1.49 -17.23 4.13
CA ALA A 361 -1.93 -17.99 5.30
C ALA A 361 -1.49 -19.46 5.24
N LEU A 362 -1.64 -20.10 4.08
CA LEU A 362 -1.22 -21.48 3.87
C LEU A 362 0.30 -21.63 3.90
N ALA A 363 1.05 -20.69 3.30
CA ALA A 363 2.51 -20.68 3.36
C ALA A 363 3.03 -20.55 4.80
N ILE A 364 2.43 -19.68 5.61
CA ILE A 364 2.79 -19.47 7.02
C ILE A 364 2.57 -20.74 7.85
N THR A 365 1.48 -21.47 7.57
CA THR A 365 1.11 -22.70 8.29
C THR A 365 1.75 -23.97 7.73
N GLY A 366 2.34 -23.92 6.54
CA GLY A 366 2.87 -25.09 5.83
C GLY A 366 1.79 -26.08 5.38
N ALA A 367 0.53 -25.66 5.32
CA ALA A 367 -0.60 -26.53 5.03
C ALA A 367 -0.97 -26.55 3.54
N LYS A 368 -1.43 -27.70 3.02
CA LYS A 368 -2.06 -27.82 1.69
C LYS A 368 -1.15 -27.37 0.52
N GLU A 369 0.07 -27.90 0.45
CA GLU A 369 1.09 -27.56 -0.55
C GLU A 369 0.56 -27.44 -2.00
N GLY A 370 -0.25 -28.42 -2.46
CA GLY A 370 -0.83 -28.36 -3.81
C GLY A 370 -1.76 -27.17 -4.04
N MET A 371 -2.49 -26.71 -3.01
CA MET A 371 -3.29 -25.48 -3.09
C MET A 371 -2.38 -24.25 -3.11
N ILE A 372 -1.34 -24.21 -2.27
CA ILE A 372 -0.38 -23.10 -2.21
C ILE A 372 0.21 -22.81 -3.60
N LEU A 373 0.75 -23.84 -4.26
CA LEU A 373 1.37 -23.72 -5.58
C LEU A 373 0.37 -23.26 -6.64
N ARG A 374 -0.87 -23.75 -6.58
CA ARG A 374 -1.94 -23.35 -7.50
C ARG A 374 -2.30 -21.87 -7.35
N LEU A 375 -2.45 -21.39 -6.11
CA LEU A 375 -2.78 -20.00 -5.83
C LEU A 375 -1.64 -19.05 -6.28
N ALA A 376 -0.38 -19.41 -6.01
CA ALA A 376 0.77 -18.63 -6.45
C ALA A 376 0.92 -18.61 -7.98
N GLY A 377 0.76 -19.75 -8.64
CA GLY A 377 0.73 -19.83 -10.11
C GLY A 377 -0.36 -18.96 -10.72
N ALA A 378 -1.54 -18.90 -10.11
CA ALA A 378 -2.62 -18.03 -10.54
C ALA A 378 -2.29 -16.53 -10.38
N LEU A 379 -1.70 -16.14 -9.25
CA LEU A 379 -1.21 -14.77 -9.04
C LEU A 379 -0.15 -14.38 -10.07
N ALA A 380 0.74 -15.32 -10.42
CA ALA A 380 1.76 -15.10 -11.42
C ALA A 380 1.17 -14.95 -12.83
N ALA A 381 0.31 -15.88 -13.24
CA ALA A 381 -0.29 -15.89 -14.58
C ALA A 381 -1.24 -14.70 -14.83
N HIS A 382 -1.97 -14.27 -13.80
CA HIS A 382 -2.98 -13.21 -13.89
C HIS A 382 -2.57 -11.93 -13.18
N HIS A 383 -1.25 -11.65 -13.13
CA HIS A 383 -0.70 -10.51 -12.42
C HIS A 383 -1.28 -9.16 -12.89
N GLY A 384 -1.77 -9.05 -14.14
CA GLY A 384 -2.43 -7.83 -14.62
C GLY A 384 -3.65 -7.43 -13.78
N ARG A 385 -4.30 -8.40 -13.14
CA ARG A 385 -5.50 -8.20 -12.30
C ARG A 385 -5.20 -7.73 -10.89
N MET A 386 -3.94 -7.49 -10.50
CA MET A 386 -3.56 -7.20 -9.11
C MET A 386 -4.27 -5.98 -8.50
N ARG A 387 -4.67 -4.99 -9.31
CA ARG A 387 -5.44 -3.82 -8.85
C ARG A 387 -6.95 -4.02 -8.83
N HIS A 388 -7.42 -5.24 -9.01
CA HIS A 388 -8.84 -5.57 -9.09
C HIS A 388 -9.18 -6.55 -7.98
N ALA A 389 -9.74 -6.05 -6.88
CA ALA A 389 -10.02 -6.83 -5.69
C ALA A 389 -11.28 -6.37 -4.96
N HIS A 390 -12.40 -7.07 -5.22
CA HIS A 390 -13.70 -6.71 -4.62
C HIS A 390 -14.10 -5.29 -5.05
N ALA A 391 -14.41 -4.39 -4.11
CA ALA A 391 -14.67 -2.99 -4.40
C ALA A 391 -13.41 -2.09 -4.35
N MET A 392 -12.22 -2.68 -4.13
CA MET A 392 -10.97 -1.99 -3.83
C MET A 392 -9.86 -2.40 -4.81
N SER A 393 -8.86 -1.54 -4.95
CA SER A 393 -7.60 -1.81 -5.64
C SER A 393 -6.47 -2.09 -4.66
N SER A 394 -6.44 -1.37 -3.54
CA SER A 394 -5.38 -1.42 -2.53
C SER A 394 -5.05 -2.83 -2.05
N ILE A 395 -6.07 -3.56 -1.59
CA ILE A 395 -5.92 -4.90 -1.00
C ILE A 395 -5.46 -5.94 -2.03
N GLY A 396 -5.71 -5.71 -3.32
CA GLY A 396 -5.25 -6.61 -4.37
C GLY A 396 -3.73 -6.57 -4.50
N LEU A 397 -3.13 -5.38 -4.43
CA LEU A 397 -1.69 -5.22 -4.43
C LEU A 397 -1.07 -5.67 -3.10
N ILE A 398 -1.67 -5.28 -1.96
CA ILE A 398 -1.16 -5.65 -0.63
C ILE A 398 -1.09 -7.18 -0.48
N PHE A 399 -2.22 -7.87 -0.66
CA PHE A 399 -2.24 -9.32 -0.43
C PHE A 399 -1.74 -10.12 -1.63
N GLY A 400 -1.93 -9.64 -2.86
CA GLY A 400 -1.50 -10.34 -4.07
C GLY A 400 0.02 -10.50 -4.14
N PHE A 401 0.77 -9.41 -3.91
CA PHE A 401 2.23 -9.48 -3.84
C PHE A 401 2.73 -10.22 -2.59
N ALA A 402 2.04 -10.10 -1.45
CA ALA A 402 2.34 -10.85 -0.24
C ALA A 402 2.26 -12.38 -0.46
N GLY A 403 1.15 -12.85 -1.04
CA GLY A 403 0.95 -14.27 -1.32
C GLY A 403 1.91 -14.81 -2.38
N LEU A 404 2.16 -14.03 -3.44
CA LEU A 404 3.12 -14.41 -4.47
C LEU A 404 4.53 -14.53 -3.88
N LYS A 405 5.00 -13.53 -3.13
CA LYS A 405 6.31 -13.55 -2.48
C LYS A 405 6.47 -14.74 -1.54
N SER A 406 5.45 -15.02 -0.73
CA SER A 406 5.49 -16.06 0.30
C SER A 406 5.68 -17.47 -0.25
N VAL A 407 5.35 -17.68 -1.53
CA VAL A 407 5.35 -19.01 -2.17
C VAL A 407 6.37 -19.10 -3.29
N ASP A 408 6.39 -18.10 -4.18
CA ASP A 408 7.23 -18.06 -5.36
C ASP A 408 8.02 -16.73 -5.44
N PRO A 409 9.14 -16.63 -4.71
CA PRO A 409 9.98 -15.44 -4.71
C PRO A 409 10.58 -15.08 -6.08
N MET A 410 10.69 -16.06 -6.99
CA MET A 410 11.24 -15.84 -8.33
C MET A 410 10.19 -15.18 -9.23
N ALA A 411 8.98 -15.74 -9.30
CA ALA A 411 7.86 -15.11 -10.01
C ALA A 411 7.52 -13.73 -9.42
N HIS A 412 7.61 -13.58 -8.10
CA HIS A 412 7.49 -12.27 -7.43
C HIS A 412 8.46 -11.24 -8.00
N ARG A 413 9.76 -11.59 -8.10
CA ARG A 413 10.79 -10.68 -8.63
C ARG A 413 10.49 -10.28 -10.08
N GLU A 414 10.17 -11.25 -10.93
CA GLU A 414 9.83 -10.99 -12.34
C GLU A 414 8.62 -10.06 -12.47
N ILE A 415 7.61 -10.26 -11.63
CA ILE A 415 6.38 -9.45 -11.67
C ILE A 415 6.63 -8.07 -11.08
N MET A 416 7.42 -7.92 -10.01
CA MET A 416 7.82 -6.61 -9.50
C MET A 416 8.52 -5.77 -10.58
N GLU A 417 9.37 -6.37 -11.41
CA GLU A 417 9.99 -5.67 -12.55
C GLU A 417 8.95 -5.25 -13.60
N LYS A 418 8.00 -6.12 -13.96
CA LYS A 418 6.88 -5.76 -14.86
C LYS A 418 6.01 -4.64 -14.29
N TRP A 419 5.95 -4.53 -12.97
CA TRP A 419 5.19 -3.50 -12.25
C TRP A 419 6.01 -2.27 -11.87
N ARG A 420 7.29 -2.17 -12.27
CA ARG A 420 8.09 -0.95 -12.07
C ARG A 420 7.40 0.34 -12.59
N PRO A 421 6.70 0.33 -13.75
CA PRO A 421 5.90 1.47 -14.20
C PRO A 421 4.83 1.92 -13.19
N PHE A 422 4.27 0.99 -12.40
CA PHE A 422 3.31 1.33 -11.36
C PHE A 422 3.94 2.24 -10.30
N LEU A 423 5.11 1.87 -9.80
CA LEU A 423 5.84 2.61 -8.77
C LEU A 423 6.25 3.99 -9.29
N GLU A 424 6.68 4.04 -10.56
CA GLU A 424 7.12 5.26 -11.21
C GLU A 424 5.99 6.28 -11.39
N LEU A 425 4.79 5.81 -11.75
CA LEU A 425 3.59 6.65 -11.84
C LEU A 425 2.93 6.93 -10.48
N SER A 426 3.19 6.11 -9.46
CA SER A 426 2.63 6.34 -8.12
C SER A 426 3.45 7.34 -7.32
N ARG A 427 4.78 7.39 -7.46
CA ARG A 427 5.60 8.33 -6.66
C ARG A 427 5.36 9.78 -7.10
N ASN A 428 5.20 10.67 -6.14
CA ASN A 428 5.00 12.09 -6.40
C ASN A 428 6.30 12.90 -6.24
N ALA A 429 6.26 14.17 -6.65
CA ALA A 429 7.42 15.08 -6.56
C ALA A 429 7.90 15.30 -5.12
N SER A 430 7.00 15.21 -4.13
CA SER A 430 7.30 15.38 -2.70
C SER A 430 7.92 14.15 -2.02
N GLY A 431 8.07 13.03 -2.75
CA GLY A 431 8.74 11.83 -2.24
C GLY A 431 7.83 10.84 -1.50
N SER A 432 6.51 10.99 -1.58
CA SER A 432 5.52 10.01 -1.12
C SER A 432 4.82 9.34 -2.33
N ALA A 433 3.74 8.59 -2.09
CA ALA A 433 2.98 7.95 -3.16
C ALA A 433 1.56 8.52 -3.29
N ALA A 434 1.14 8.70 -4.54
CA ALA A 434 -0.22 8.93 -4.95
C ALA A 434 -0.97 7.61 -5.11
N TYR A 435 -2.29 7.65 -4.93
CA TYR A 435 -3.13 6.48 -5.17
C TYR A 435 -3.26 6.19 -6.67
N PHE A 436 -2.95 4.94 -7.04
CA PHE A 436 -3.09 4.46 -8.42
C PHE A 436 -3.99 3.22 -8.45
N GLY A 437 -5.30 3.45 -8.56
CA GLY A 437 -6.31 2.39 -8.57
C GLY A 437 -6.43 1.63 -9.90
N GLY A 438 -7.27 0.60 -9.90
CA GLY A 438 -7.58 -0.23 -11.07
C GLY A 438 -8.57 0.41 -12.05
N LYS A 439 -8.69 -0.20 -13.24
CA LYS A 439 -9.41 0.32 -14.43
C LYS A 439 -10.95 0.33 -14.34
N ARG A 440 -11.57 -0.22 -13.29
CA ARG A 440 -13.02 -0.49 -13.27
C ARG A 440 -13.76 -0.09 -11.99
N ASN A 441 -13.07 0.01 -10.87
CA ASN A 441 -13.71 0.35 -9.60
C ASN A 441 -12.65 0.74 -8.57
N ILE A 442 -12.72 1.98 -8.10
CA ILE A 442 -11.90 2.47 -6.98
C ILE A 442 -12.78 2.94 -5.81
N GLY A 443 -14.10 2.74 -5.89
CA GLY A 443 -15.06 3.30 -4.93
C GLY A 443 -14.85 2.82 -3.50
N GLY A 444 -14.40 1.56 -3.32
CA GLY A 444 -14.03 1.03 -2.02
C GLY A 444 -12.89 1.81 -1.37
N ASP A 445 -11.85 2.15 -2.15
CA ASP A 445 -10.69 2.88 -1.65
C ASP A 445 -10.98 4.38 -1.42
N GLN A 446 -11.98 4.95 -2.10
CA GLN A 446 -12.46 6.30 -1.78
C GLN A 446 -12.95 6.37 -0.34
N TYR A 447 -13.63 5.34 0.17
CA TYR A 447 -14.03 5.28 1.58
C TYR A 447 -12.83 5.24 2.53
N LEU A 448 -11.77 4.51 2.15
CA LEU A 448 -10.53 4.37 2.92
C LEU A 448 -9.67 5.64 2.96
N GLY A 449 -9.93 6.59 2.06
CA GLY A 449 -9.12 7.79 1.90
C GLY A 449 -7.94 7.52 0.97
N LEU A 450 -7.99 8.11 -0.23
CA LEU A 450 -7.04 7.79 -1.30
C LEU A 450 -5.58 8.10 -0.92
N SER A 451 -5.32 9.21 -0.23
CA SER A 451 -3.94 9.58 0.14
C SER A 451 -3.28 8.55 1.08
N PRO A 452 -3.81 8.25 2.28
CA PRO A 452 -3.16 7.28 3.16
C PRO A 452 -3.16 5.86 2.57
N ILE A 453 -4.22 5.41 1.90
CA ILE A 453 -4.26 4.06 1.34
C ILE A 453 -3.33 3.89 0.13
N GLY A 454 -3.19 4.93 -0.71
CA GLY A 454 -2.24 4.95 -1.82
C GLY A 454 -0.79 4.83 -1.36
N ASN A 455 -0.46 5.47 -0.25
CA ASN A 455 0.82 5.32 0.44
C ASN A 455 0.99 3.90 0.99
N ALA A 456 0.02 3.40 1.76
CA ALA A 456 0.12 2.08 2.38
C ALA A 456 0.24 0.93 1.36
N MET A 457 -0.56 0.95 0.29
CA MET A 457 -0.51 -0.09 -0.75
C MET A 457 0.82 -0.09 -1.51
N THR A 458 1.38 1.09 -1.79
CA THR A 458 2.68 1.21 -2.47
C THR A 458 3.81 0.76 -1.55
N ALA A 459 3.79 1.18 -0.29
CA ALA A 459 4.77 0.76 0.72
C ALA A 459 4.78 -0.75 0.93
N LEU A 460 3.61 -1.38 1.08
CA LEU A 460 3.51 -2.82 1.30
C LEU A 460 3.87 -3.63 0.05
N MET A 461 3.56 -3.13 -1.15
CA MET A 461 4.05 -3.72 -2.40
C MET A 461 5.59 -3.70 -2.44
N ILE A 462 6.22 -2.56 -2.14
CA ILE A 462 7.70 -2.46 -2.10
C ILE A 462 8.28 -3.39 -1.03
N ALA A 463 7.76 -3.32 0.19
CA ALA A 463 8.27 -4.09 1.32
C ALA A 463 8.07 -5.61 1.18
N SER A 464 7.21 -6.06 0.26
CA SER A 464 7.11 -7.47 -0.09
C SER A 464 8.40 -8.01 -0.72
N ALA A 465 9.23 -7.16 -1.37
CA ALA A 465 10.51 -7.60 -1.92
C ALA A 465 11.49 -8.06 -0.82
N ASP A 466 11.54 -7.33 0.30
CA ASP A 466 12.42 -7.62 1.43
C ASP A 466 11.97 -8.82 2.24
N GLY A 467 10.66 -9.11 2.26
CA GLY A 467 10.11 -10.31 2.91
C GLY A 467 10.27 -10.33 4.44
N LYS A 468 10.34 -9.16 5.10
CA LYS A 468 10.50 -9.09 6.57
C LYS A 468 9.22 -9.44 7.33
N LEU A 469 8.08 -8.86 6.91
CA LEU A 469 6.77 -9.23 7.44
C LEU A 469 6.50 -10.71 7.19
N HIS A 470 5.86 -11.39 8.14
CA HIS A 470 5.55 -12.82 8.02
C HIS A 470 4.53 -13.09 6.90
N MET A 471 3.61 -12.16 6.65
CA MET A 471 2.72 -12.20 5.48
C MET A 471 3.45 -12.06 4.14
N HIS A 472 4.71 -11.62 4.13
CA HIS A 472 5.59 -11.57 2.95
C HIS A 472 6.61 -12.73 2.90
N GLY A 473 6.41 -13.78 3.70
CA GLY A 473 7.32 -14.93 3.79
C GLY A 473 8.44 -14.79 4.82
N GLY A 474 8.39 -13.76 5.66
CA GLY A 474 9.33 -13.56 6.77
C GLY A 474 9.31 -14.72 7.76
N ARG A 475 10.49 -15.05 8.29
CA ARG A 475 10.68 -16.17 9.24
C ARG A 475 11.28 -15.73 10.57
N GLN A 476 12.06 -14.66 10.55
CA GLN A 476 12.70 -14.12 11.75
C GLN A 476 11.67 -13.44 12.65
N LYS A 477 11.81 -13.61 13.97
CA LYS A 477 11.10 -12.82 14.99
C LYS A 477 12.05 -11.79 15.58
N ASN A 478 11.50 -10.74 16.18
CA ASN A 478 12.24 -9.68 16.85
C ASN A 478 13.22 -8.95 15.92
N TRP A 479 12.91 -8.86 14.61
CA TRP A 479 13.85 -8.29 13.64
C TRP A 479 14.07 -6.78 13.83
N ILE A 480 13.15 -6.07 14.49
CA ILE A 480 13.34 -4.65 14.85
C ILE A 480 14.05 -4.51 16.21
N ALA A 481 13.73 -5.39 17.17
CA ALA A 481 14.30 -5.35 18.52
C ALA A 481 15.75 -5.88 18.58
N GLY A 482 16.14 -6.72 17.62
CA GLY A 482 17.48 -7.28 17.48
C GLY A 482 18.51 -6.37 16.79
N SER A 483 18.08 -5.21 16.27
CA SER A 483 18.94 -4.25 15.54
C SER A 483 19.76 -3.32 16.44
N LYS A 484 20.05 -3.76 17.68
CA LYS A 484 20.85 -2.99 18.65
C LYS A 484 22.33 -3.14 18.41
#